data_AF-A0A2G4KCS0-F1
#
_entry.id   AF-A0A2G4KCS0-F1
#
_cell.length_a   1.000
_cell.length_b   1.000
_cell.length_c   1.000
_cell.angle_alpha   90.00
_cell.angle_beta   90.00
_cell.angle_gamma   90.00
#
_symmetry.space_group_name_H-M   'P 1'
#
loop_
_entity.id
_entity.type
_entity.pdbx_description
1 polymer ?
#
loop_
_entity_poly.entity_id
_entity_poly.type
_entity_poly.pdbx_seq_one_letter_code
_entity_poly.pdbx_strand_id
1 'polypeptide(L)'
;MRHNRSMISPQTISPLRSSRLLLLSSALILSLCGAARAQEEVRVKTLAAPDYFSGAAADTGIPGDLWKDAAPGLMRDILPKLAGTKPLSPAFANLARRVLLTGANAPDEVGDEVEMGAARGLALIALGEAKAANTILDRATGGPGSSGLSMATAEAALIAGDDDKACRTEEDLIVDRSATYWLRLRAFCQLKAGQTDAAQLTFQLVQQQTKDADYARLMGAALAGTPPGAANLKNGVNYALSRRLSLDVQSAAAVATASPALKPVVTPPQAPTTDIGHDLTAVEASDLAFLRQAKSAPAFVEAARASAASIAALARAGGPLQDPVLMARAAVAAGDVESAQAIRSRLTQDAIPGATATDLAILDALIGAASGKVDNQVLSALIDRGATAAKSPAQAAAVLLASLGGTMDADTRTQFAAFDLGRPAASAARVQLLEDAGSAKRKGEAALLALSIALDAGANGPAPADRARIARALNRAGLPVDARAVVVEGLLSLAYAK
;
A
#
# COMPACT_ATOMS: atom_id res chain seq x y z
N MET A 1 8.62 -57.19 -47.39
CA MET A 1 9.92 -56.50 -47.46
C MET A 1 9.94 -55.58 -48.67
N ARG A 2 10.41 -54.33 -48.49
CA ARG A 2 11.27 -53.51 -49.39
C ARG A 2 10.96 -53.42 -50.92
N HIS A 3 11.08 -52.19 -51.44
CA HIS A 3 11.25 -51.74 -52.86
C HIS A 3 9.99 -51.18 -53.57
N ASN A 4 10.10 -50.19 -54.48
CA ASN A 4 11.04 -49.04 -54.59
C ASN A 4 10.51 -48.03 -55.64
N ARG A 5 10.91 -46.76 -55.52
CA ARG A 5 11.23 -45.78 -56.59
C ARG A 5 10.35 -45.56 -57.85
N SER A 6 10.07 -44.27 -58.06
CA SER A 6 10.50 -43.44 -59.23
C SER A 6 9.52 -43.01 -60.34
N MET A 7 9.38 -41.67 -60.40
CA MET A 7 9.57 -40.78 -61.59
C MET A 7 8.56 -40.75 -62.76
N ILE A 8 8.70 -39.64 -63.50
CA ILE A 8 8.26 -39.33 -64.88
C ILE A 8 6.91 -38.58 -64.99
N SER A 9 7.01 -37.27 -65.21
CA SER A 9 6.05 -36.53 -66.04
C SER A 9 6.39 -36.74 -67.52
N PRO A 10 5.40 -36.64 -68.41
CA PRO A 10 5.66 -35.97 -69.68
C PRO A 10 4.57 -34.99 -70.12
N GLN A 11 4.99 -34.06 -70.97
CA GLN A 11 4.16 -33.16 -71.79
C GLN A 11 3.44 -33.98 -72.89
N THR A 12 2.27 -33.62 -73.41
CA THR A 12 2.02 -32.60 -74.46
C THR A 12 0.51 -32.66 -74.78
N ILE A 13 -0.15 -31.66 -75.37
CA ILE A 13 -0.33 -31.48 -76.83
C ILE A 13 -1.11 -30.15 -77.03
N SER A 14 -0.70 -29.33 -78.01
CA SER A 14 -1.52 -28.22 -78.54
C SER A 14 -2.27 -28.68 -79.80
N PRO A 15 -3.31 -27.94 -80.26
CA PRO A 15 -3.09 -27.30 -81.58
C PRO A 15 -3.84 -25.97 -81.84
N LEU A 16 -3.29 -25.23 -82.84
CA LEU A 16 -3.94 -24.31 -83.80
C LEU A 16 -4.74 -23.09 -83.23
N ARG A 17 -4.39 -21.80 -83.44
CA ARG A 17 -3.70 -21.01 -84.50
C ARG A 17 -4.62 -20.52 -85.64
N SER A 18 -4.50 -19.21 -85.94
CA SER A 18 -5.01 -18.45 -87.12
C SER A 18 -6.40 -17.80 -86.96
N SER A 19 -6.68 -16.57 -87.43
CA SER A 19 -5.84 -15.48 -87.98
C SER A 19 -6.66 -14.19 -88.18
N ARG A 20 -6.08 -13.00 -87.90
CA ARG A 20 -6.01 -11.86 -88.87
C ARG A 20 -5.25 -10.63 -88.33
N LEU A 21 -4.50 -10.02 -89.27
CA LEU A 21 -3.39 -9.06 -89.14
C LEU A 21 -3.39 -8.22 -90.45
N LEU A 22 -2.86 -6.99 -90.57
CA LEU A 22 -2.03 -6.15 -89.69
C LEU A 22 -2.54 -4.68 -89.64
N LEU A 23 -2.12 -3.94 -88.60
CA LEU A 23 -1.70 -2.51 -88.57
C LEU A 23 -2.59 -1.37 -89.14
N LEU A 24 -2.83 -0.38 -88.27
CA LEU A 24 -2.34 0.99 -88.48
C LEU A 24 -2.09 1.72 -87.13
N SER A 25 -0.81 1.88 -86.82
CA SER A 25 -0.16 3.01 -86.13
C SER A 25 -0.94 3.88 -85.12
N SER A 26 -0.47 3.89 -83.86
CA SER A 26 -0.15 5.13 -83.13
C SER A 26 0.62 4.82 -81.83
N ALA A 27 1.72 5.54 -81.61
CA ALA A 27 2.44 5.51 -80.34
C ALA A 27 2.06 6.75 -79.51
N LEU A 28 1.69 6.55 -78.24
CA LEU A 28 2.05 7.51 -77.20
C LEU A 28 2.15 6.82 -75.83
N ILE A 29 3.13 7.26 -75.06
CA ILE A 29 3.54 6.73 -73.77
C ILE A 29 2.67 7.34 -72.68
N LEU A 30 2.17 6.54 -71.73
CA LEU A 30 2.05 7.00 -70.34
C LEU A 30 2.06 5.83 -69.35
N SER A 31 2.94 5.97 -68.35
CA SER A 31 3.19 4.98 -67.31
C SER A 31 2.33 5.25 -66.09
N LEU A 32 1.69 4.21 -65.54
CA LEU A 32 1.28 4.15 -64.14
C LEU A 32 1.27 2.68 -63.69
N CYS A 33 2.27 2.30 -62.90
CA CYS A 33 2.36 0.98 -62.29
C CYS A 33 1.16 0.72 -61.36
N GLY A 34 0.66 -0.52 -61.36
CA GLY A 34 -0.42 -0.92 -60.49
C GLY A 34 -0.02 -0.91 -59.01
N ALA A 35 -0.70 -0.10 -58.21
CA ALA A 35 -0.67 -0.23 -56.76
C ALA A 35 -1.59 -1.37 -56.33
N ALA A 36 -1.08 -2.61 -56.35
CA ALA A 36 -1.71 -3.72 -55.66
C ALA A 36 -1.73 -3.38 -54.15
N ARG A 37 -2.91 -3.00 -53.63
CA ARG A 37 -3.05 -2.67 -52.21
C ARG A 37 -2.88 -3.95 -51.42
N ALA A 38 -1.77 -4.08 -50.70
CA ALA A 38 -1.65 -5.06 -49.64
C ALA A 38 -2.76 -4.77 -48.61
N GLN A 39 -3.77 -5.63 -48.56
CA GLN A 39 -4.65 -5.67 -47.40
C GLN A 39 -3.85 -6.33 -46.28
N GLU A 40 -3.19 -5.49 -45.48
CA GLU A 40 -2.60 -5.92 -44.23
C GLU A 40 -3.71 -6.51 -43.36
N GLU A 41 -3.64 -7.82 -43.11
CA GLU A 41 -4.57 -8.48 -42.19
C GLU A 41 -4.46 -7.77 -40.83
N VAL A 42 -5.48 -7.00 -40.47
CA VAL A 42 -5.67 -6.54 -39.09
C VAL A 42 -6.01 -7.79 -38.27
N ARG A 43 -4.98 -8.54 -37.90
CA ARG A 43 -5.07 -9.63 -36.95
C ARG A 43 -5.43 -9.02 -35.62
N VAL A 44 -6.73 -9.03 -35.33
CA VAL A 44 -7.26 -8.87 -33.98
C VAL A 44 -6.76 -10.07 -33.18
N LYS A 45 -5.51 -9.97 -32.71
CA LYS A 45 -4.95 -10.86 -31.72
C LYS A 45 -5.81 -10.64 -30.49
N THR A 46 -6.63 -11.62 -30.13
CA THR A 46 -7.46 -11.57 -28.93
C THR A 46 -6.55 -11.18 -27.77
N LEU A 47 -6.81 -10.03 -27.14
CA LEU A 47 -6.10 -9.66 -25.94
C LEU A 47 -6.34 -10.77 -24.92
N ALA A 48 -5.27 -11.27 -24.31
CA ALA A 48 -5.41 -12.12 -23.14
C ALA A 48 -6.22 -11.35 -22.08
N ALA A 49 -6.93 -12.08 -21.22
CA ALA A 49 -7.59 -11.46 -20.08
C ALA A 49 -6.53 -10.67 -19.29
N PRO A 50 -6.83 -9.42 -18.85
CA PRO A 50 -5.88 -8.67 -18.03
C PRO A 50 -5.58 -9.45 -16.75
N ASP A 51 -4.29 -9.60 -16.43
CA ASP A 51 -3.85 -10.34 -15.25
C ASP A 51 -4.30 -9.65 -13.94
N TYR A 52 -4.35 -10.37 -12.83
CA TYR A 52 -4.89 -9.87 -11.55
C TYR A 52 -4.13 -8.66 -10.95
N PHE A 53 -2.96 -8.28 -11.50
CA PHE A 53 -2.13 -7.16 -11.08
C PHE A 53 -2.13 -6.00 -12.08
N SER A 54 -2.39 -6.26 -13.36
CA SER A 54 -2.45 -5.27 -14.46
C SER A 54 -3.44 -4.13 -14.21
N GLY A 55 -4.57 -4.40 -13.56
CA GLY A 55 -5.58 -3.40 -13.22
C GLY A 55 -5.09 -2.41 -12.15
N ALA A 56 -4.98 -1.12 -12.50
CA ALA A 56 -4.72 -0.04 -11.56
C ALA A 56 -5.98 0.37 -10.78
N ALA A 57 -5.82 0.78 -9.52
CA ALA A 57 -6.89 1.36 -8.71
C ALA A 57 -6.63 2.81 -8.27
N ALA A 58 -5.41 3.32 -8.42
CA ALA A 58 -5.06 4.71 -8.23
C ALA A 58 -3.85 5.08 -9.10
N ASP A 59 -3.64 6.38 -9.35
CA ASP A 59 -2.32 6.86 -9.75
C ASP A 59 -1.43 6.90 -8.51
N THR A 60 -0.39 6.09 -8.52
CA THR A 60 0.56 5.93 -7.41
C THR A 60 1.89 6.64 -7.69
N GLY A 61 2.09 7.16 -8.90
CA GLY A 61 3.40 7.60 -9.41
C GLY A 61 4.43 6.48 -9.59
N ILE A 62 4.04 5.21 -9.50
CA ILE A 62 4.89 4.04 -9.78
C ILE A 62 4.63 3.58 -11.22
N PRO A 63 5.66 3.38 -12.05
CA PRO A 63 5.50 2.90 -13.42
C PRO A 63 4.98 1.46 -13.49
N GLY A 64 4.28 1.13 -14.59
CA GLY A 64 3.72 -0.20 -14.86
C GLY A 64 4.75 -1.32 -15.10
N ASP A 65 6.05 -1.01 -15.08
CA ASP A 65 7.15 -1.99 -15.06
C ASP A 65 7.54 -2.44 -13.64
N LEU A 66 6.71 -2.13 -12.62
CA LEU A 66 6.94 -2.42 -11.20
C LEU A 66 7.45 -3.85 -10.94
N TRP A 67 6.79 -4.87 -11.49
CA TRP A 67 7.11 -6.28 -11.26
C TRP A 67 8.16 -6.87 -12.22
N LYS A 68 8.73 -6.04 -13.10
CA LYS A 68 9.74 -6.50 -14.06
C LYS A 68 10.94 -7.10 -13.32
N ASP A 69 11.35 -8.29 -13.76
CA ASP A 69 12.47 -9.08 -13.24
C ASP A 69 12.34 -9.45 -11.74
N ALA A 70 11.15 -9.33 -11.14
CA ALA A 70 10.89 -9.73 -9.76
C ALA A 70 10.62 -11.23 -9.63
N ALA A 71 11.25 -11.91 -8.67
CA ALA A 71 11.14 -13.36 -8.53
C ALA A 71 9.71 -13.81 -8.13
N PRO A 72 9.03 -14.67 -8.94
CA PRO A 72 7.68 -15.17 -8.65
C PRO A 72 7.52 -15.77 -7.25
N GLY A 73 8.52 -16.54 -6.80
CA GLY A 73 8.51 -17.20 -5.48
C GLY A 73 8.50 -16.21 -4.30
N LEU A 74 9.13 -15.04 -4.43
CA LEU A 74 9.07 -14.00 -3.39
C LEU A 74 7.67 -13.39 -3.32
N MET A 75 7.02 -13.20 -4.46
CA MET A 75 5.66 -12.66 -4.51
C MET A 75 4.65 -13.63 -3.88
N ARG A 76 4.73 -14.93 -4.21
CA ARG A 76 3.89 -15.99 -3.62
C ARG A 76 4.13 -16.16 -2.11
N ASP A 77 5.36 -15.99 -1.62
CA ASP A 77 5.66 -16.06 -0.18
C ASP A 77 5.20 -14.81 0.61
N ILE A 78 5.37 -13.62 0.05
CA ILE A 78 5.24 -12.36 0.79
C ILE A 78 3.83 -11.75 0.68
N LEU A 79 3.19 -11.79 -0.49
CA LEU A 79 1.91 -11.13 -0.71
C LEU A 79 0.79 -11.63 0.21
N PRO A 80 0.57 -12.95 0.41
CA PRO A 80 -0.49 -13.43 1.31
C PRO A 80 -0.30 -13.00 2.77
N LYS A 81 0.95 -12.76 3.19
CA LYS A 81 1.27 -12.31 4.57
C LYS A 81 0.84 -10.86 4.82
N LEU A 82 0.68 -10.04 3.78
CA LEU A 82 0.18 -8.66 3.89
C LEU A 82 -1.33 -8.60 4.22
N ALA A 83 -2.08 -9.67 3.95
CA ALA A 83 -3.47 -9.84 4.39
C ALA A 83 -3.57 -10.34 5.86
N GLY A 84 -2.44 -10.60 6.52
CA GLY A 84 -2.39 -11.16 7.86
C GLY A 84 -2.75 -10.16 8.97
N THR A 85 -2.88 -10.67 10.20
CA THR A 85 -3.26 -9.88 11.39
C THR A 85 -2.14 -9.03 11.97
N LYS A 86 -0.90 -9.15 11.47
CA LYS A 86 0.24 -8.33 11.92
C LYS A 86 0.23 -6.98 11.20
N PRO A 87 -0.02 -5.86 11.91
CA PRO A 87 0.02 -4.54 11.28
C PRO A 87 1.46 -4.15 10.91
N LEU A 88 1.60 -3.50 9.75
CA LEU A 88 2.78 -2.74 9.37
C LEU A 88 2.80 -1.38 10.10
N SER A 89 3.99 -0.79 10.23
CA SER A 89 4.13 0.63 10.58
C SER A 89 3.63 1.54 9.44
N PRO A 90 3.16 2.77 9.72
CA PRO A 90 2.55 3.67 8.73
C PRO A 90 3.30 3.83 7.40
N ALA A 91 4.63 3.99 7.41
CA ALA A 91 5.43 4.14 6.20
C ALA A 91 5.41 2.87 5.33
N PHE A 92 5.51 1.70 5.96
CA PHE A 92 5.47 0.41 5.25
C PHE A 92 4.05 0.02 4.82
N ALA A 93 3.03 0.38 5.59
CA ALA A 93 1.64 0.27 5.17
C ALA A 93 1.36 1.15 3.92
N ASN A 94 1.97 2.34 3.84
CA ASN A 94 1.86 3.19 2.67
C ASN A 94 2.63 2.64 1.45
N LEU A 95 3.83 2.08 1.65
CA LEU A 95 4.57 1.36 0.60
C LEU A 95 3.72 0.19 0.04
N ALA A 96 3.17 -0.65 0.92
CA ALA A 96 2.31 -1.77 0.52
C ALA A 96 1.09 -1.28 -0.27
N ARG A 97 0.42 -0.22 0.22
CA ARG A 97 -0.73 0.41 -0.44
C ARG A 97 -0.36 0.88 -1.86
N ARG A 98 0.70 1.67 -2.03
CA ARG A 98 1.12 2.17 -3.34
C ARG A 98 1.54 1.05 -4.28
N VAL A 99 2.29 0.06 -3.80
CA VAL A 99 2.72 -1.11 -4.59
C VAL A 99 1.51 -1.92 -5.08
N LEU A 100 0.51 -2.16 -4.23
CA LEU A 100 -0.65 -2.99 -4.58
C LEU A 100 -1.74 -2.25 -5.37
N LEU A 101 -1.88 -0.93 -5.22
CA LEU A 101 -2.79 -0.11 -6.02
C LEU A 101 -2.28 0.14 -7.45
N THR A 102 -0.97 0.00 -7.68
CA THR A 102 -0.34 0.18 -9.00
C THR A 102 -0.82 -0.92 -9.95
N GLY A 103 -1.29 -0.52 -11.14
CA GLY A 103 -1.54 -1.45 -12.24
C GLY A 103 -0.23 -1.75 -12.96
N ALA A 104 0.24 -3.00 -12.84
CA ALA A 104 1.46 -3.46 -13.47
C ALA A 104 1.33 -4.95 -13.74
N ASN A 105 1.76 -5.40 -14.92
CA ASN A 105 1.72 -6.82 -15.25
C ASN A 105 2.53 -7.60 -14.21
N ALA A 106 1.98 -8.67 -13.67
CA ALA A 106 2.68 -9.50 -12.69
C ALA A 106 3.90 -10.21 -13.31
N PRO A 107 4.80 -10.80 -12.50
CA PRO A 107 5.76 -11.78 -12.98
C PRO A 107 5.03 -12.94 -13.69
N ASP A 108 5.69 -13.58 -14.64
CA ASP A 108 5.14 -14.73 -15.37
C ASP A 108 4.57 -15.78 -14.40
N GLU A 109 3.48 -16.44 -14.82
CA GLU A 109 2.66 -17.39 -14.04
C GLU A 109 1.86 -16.78 -12.86
N VAL A 110 2.40 -15.78 -12.15
CA VAL A 110 1.74 -15.17 -10.97
C VAL A 110 0.49 -14.38 -11.35
N GLY A 111 0.49 -13.76 -12.53
CA GLY A 111 -0.60 -12.89 -12.98
C GLY A 111 -1.93 -13.60 -13.20
N ASP A 112 -1.90 -14.87 -13.58
CA ASP A 112 -3.09 -15.68 -13.88
C ASP A 112 -3.56 -16.52 -12.69
N GLU A 113 -2.80 -16.53 -11.58
CA GLU A 113 -3.15 -17.27 -10.36
C GLU A 113 -4.29 -16.57 -9.60
N VAL A 114 -5.48 -17.21 -9.60
CA VAL A 114 -6.68 -16.73 -8.90
C VAL A 114 -6.42 -16.40 -7.42
N GLU A 115 -5.64 -17.25 -6.74
CA GLU A 115 -5.27 -17.06 -5.33
C GLU A 115 -4.29 -15.90 -5.12
N MET A 116 -3.52 -15.50 -6.13
CA MET A 116 -2.67 -14.31 -6.07
C MET A 116 -3.50 -13.03 -6.29
N GLY A 117 -4.54 -13.09 -7.14
CA GLY A 117 -5.58 -12.06 -7.19
C GLY A 117 -6.33 -11.91 -5.86
N ALA A 118 -6.69 -13.03 -5.23
CA ALA A 118 -7.27 -13.04 -3.89
C ALA A 118 -6.34 -12.41 -2.84
N ALA A 119 -5.05 -12.78 -2.85
CA ALA A 119 -4.05 -12.22 -1.93
C ALA A 119 -3.87 -10.71 -2.13
N ARG A 120 -3.87 -10.21 -3.38
CA ARG A 120 -3.87 -8.75 -3.68
C ARG A 120 -5.10 -8.07 -3.10
N GLY A 121 -6.29 -8.61 -3.32
CA GLY A 121 -7.56 -8.07 -2.83
C GLY A 121 -7.62 -8.02 -1.31
N LEU A 122 -7.31 -9.14 -0.63
CA LEU A 122 -7.29 -9.22 0.84
C LEU A 122 -6.23 -8.32 1.47
N ALA A 123 -5.04 -8.20 0.86
CA ALA A 123 -4.01 -7.28 1.35
C ALA A 123 -4.43 -5.81 1.21
N LEU A 124 -5.06 -5.43 0.09
CA LEU A 124 -5.64 -4.08 -0.07
C LEU A 124 -6.72 -3.81 0.99
N ILE A 125 -7.64 -4.75 1.22
CA ILE A 125 -8.66 -4.64 2.27
C ILE A 125 -8.01 -4.47 3.65
N ALA A 126 -7.02 -5.30 4.00
CA ALA A 126 -6.29 -5.20 5.26
C ALA A 126 -5.55 -3.86 5.44
N LEU A 127 -5.19 -3.18 4.34
CA LEU A 127 -4.60 -1.85 4.34
C LEU A 127 -5.65 -0.70 4.39
N GLY A 128 -6.94 -0.99 4.36
CA GLY A 128 -8.02 0.01 4.31
C GLY A 128 -8.44 0.42 2.89
N GLU A 129 -7.94 -0.25 1.86
CA GLU A 129 -8.27 0.01 0.45
C GLU A 129 -9.48 -0.78 -0.04
N ALA A 130 -10.49 -1.02 0.79
CA ALA A 130 -11.64 -1.86 0.44
C ALA A 130 -12.37 -1.38 -0.83
N LYS A 131 -12.52 -0.06 -1.04
CA LYS A 131 -13.14 0.51 -2.25
C LYS A 131 -12.29 0.26 -3.51
N ALA A 132 -10.98 0.38 -3.41
CA ALA A 132 -10.06 0.12 -4.51
C ALA A 132 -9.96 -1.39 -4.81
N ALA A 133 -9.93 -2.23 -3.77
CA ALA A 133 -10.03 -3.69 -3.88
C ALA A 133 -11.34 -4.08 -4.60
N ASN A 134 -12.49 -3.56 -4.17
CA ASN A 134 -13.78 -3.79 -4.84
C ASN A 134 -13.70 -3.47 -6.34
N THR A 135 -13.13 -2.31 -6.67
CA THR A 135 -12.95 -1.83 -8.05
C THR A 135 -12.06 -2.74 -8.90
N ILE A 136 -11.02 -3.36 -8.32
CA ILE A 136 -10.18 -4.36 -9.02
C ILE A 136 -10.96 -5.67 -9.20
N LEU A 137 -11.59 -6.14 -8.12
CA LEU A 137 -12.30 -7.41 -8.05
C LEU A 137 -13.57 -7.46 -8.93
N ASP A 138 -14.19 -6.31 -9.23
CA ASP A 138 -15.28 -6.21 -10.22
C ASP A 138 -14.90 -6.70 -11.63
N ARG A 139 -13.60 -6.80 -11.94
CA ARG A 139 -13.09 -7.31 -13.23
C ARG A 139 -12.45 -8.70 -13.12
N ALA A 140 -12.37 -9.26 -11.93
CA ALA A 140 -11.74 -10.54 -11.66
C ALA A 140 -12.63 -11.70 -12.13
N THR A 141 -12.05 -12.68 -12.81
CA THR A 141 -12.73 -13.93 -13.18
C THR A 141 -12.44 -15.03 -12.13
N GLY A 142 -13.09 -16.18 -12.24
CA GLY A 142 -12.80 -17.34 -11.37
C GLY A 142 -13.35 -17.28 -9.94
N GLY A 143 -13.98 -16.17 -9.51
CA GLY A 143 -14.55 -15.96 -8.17
C GLY A 143 -15.26 -17.18 -7.56
N PRO A 144 -16.33 -17.72 -8.16
CA PRO A 144 -17.07 -18.87 -7.63
C PRO A 144 -16.23 -20.10 -7.27
N GLY A 145 -15.13 -20.34 -8.00
CA GLY A 145 -14.21 -21.46 -7.79
C GLY A 145 -13.07 -21.17 -6.80
N SER A 146 -12.94 -19.95 -6.29
CA SER A 146 -11.92 -19.54 -5.31
C SER A 146 -12.57 -18.95 -4.07
N SER A 147 -12.42 -19.64 -2.94
CA SER A 147 -12.84 -19.18 -1.62
C SER A 147 -12.13 -17.89 -1.23
N GLY A 148 -10.82 -17.76 -1.54
CA GLY A 148 -10.05 -16.55 -1.28
C GLY A 148 -10.54 -15.34 -2.07
N LEU A 149 -10.75 -15.49 -3.39
CA LEU A 149 -11.16 -14.38 -4.24
C LEU A 149 -12.60 -13.94 -3.96
N SER A 150 -13.48 -14.90 -3.68
CA SER A 150 -14.84 -14.62 -3.20
C SER A 150 -14.82 -13.91 -1.85
N MET A 151 -13.98 -14.33 -0.90
CA MET A 151 -13.87 -13.68 0.42
C MET A 151 -13.39 -12.23 0.30
N ALA A 152 -12.40 -11.97 -0.57
CA ALA A 152 -11.95 -10.61 -0.87
C ALA A 152 -13.11 -9.76 -1.43
N THR A 153 -13.89 -10.32 -2.35
CA THR A 153 -15.01 -9.64 -3.00
C THR A 153 -16.13 -9.33 -2.02
N ALA A 154 -16.47 -10.28 -1.14
CA ALA A 154 -17.49 -10.10 -0.10
C ALA A 154 -17.07 -9.09 0.98
N GLU A 155 -15.85 -9.18 1.54
CA GLU A 155 -15.37 -8.20 2.53
C GLU A 155 -15.30 -6.78 1.94
N ALA A 156 -14.80 -6.63 0.71
CA ALA A 156 -14.74 -5.34 0.04
C ALA A 156 -16.15 -4.72 -0.14
N ALA A 157 -17.14 -5.54 -0.52
CA ALA A 157 -18.52 -5.12 -0.67
C ALA A 157 -19.18 -4.74 0.68
N LEU A 158 -19.02 -5.55 1.73
CA LEU A 158 -19.55 -5.27 3.08
C LEU A 158 -18.98 -3.97 3.68
N ILE A 159 -17.69 -3.70 3.46
CA ILE A 159 -17.04 -2.46 3.91
C ILE A 159 -17.49 -1.25 3.06
N ALA A 160 -17.72 -1.43 1.76
CA ALA A 160 -18.27 -0.41 0.88
C ALA A 160 -19.78 -0.14 1.07
N GLY A 161 -20.48 -0.98 1.85
CA GLY A 161 -21.92 -0.90 2.08
C GLY A 161 -22.80 -1.64 1.06
N ASP A 162 -22.20 -2.33 0.08
CA ASP A 162 -22.91 -3.16 -0.90
C ASP A 162 -23.16 -4.57 -0.34
N ASP A 163 -24.07 -4.61 0.63
CA ASP A 163 -24.48 -5.87 1.27
C ASP A 163 -25.20 -6.81 0.29
N ASP A 164 -25.65 -6.35 -0.88
CA ASP A 164 -26.30 -7.18 -1.90
C ASP A 164 -25.27 -7.96 -2.73
N LYS A 165 -24.17 -7.30 -3.12
CA LYS A 165 -23.04 -7.95 -3.79
C LYS A 165 -22.37 -8.98 -2.87
N ALA A 166 -22.23 -8.67 -1.58
CA ALA A 166 -21.69 -9.62 -0.61
C ALA A 166 -22.52 -10.92 -0.54
N CYS A 167 -23.86 -10.80 -0.52
CA CYS A 167 -24.74 -11.96 -0.48
C CYS A 167 -24.74 -12.77 -1.78
N ARG A 168 -24.79 -12.12 -2.95
CA ARG A 168 -24.62 -12.82 -4.24
C ARG A 168 -23.30 -13.59 -4.31
N THR A 169 -22.22 -13.01 -3.80
CA THR A 169 -20.89 -13.66 -3.76
C THR A 169 -20.90 -14.94 -2.89
N GLU A 170 -21.66 -14.97 -1.79
CA GLU A 170 -21.83 -16.19 -0.98
C GLU A 170 -22.73 -17.23 -1.67
N GLU A 171 -23.79 -16.77 -2.33
CA GLU A 171 -24.73 -17.63 -3.07
C GLU A 171 -24.03 -18.35 -4.24
N ASP A 172 -23.24 -17.62 -5.03
CA ASP A 172 -22.52 -18.09 -6.22
C ASP A 172 -21.32 -19.01 -5.91
N LEU A 173 -20.74 -18.92 -4.72
CA LEU A 173 -19.56 -19.69 -4.31
C LEU A 173 -19.80 -21.22 -4.38
N ILE A 174 -18.97 -21.96 -5.11
CA ILE A 174 -19.11 -23.43 -5.26
C ILE A 174 -18.14 -24.26 -4.39
N VAL A 175 -17.09 -23.63 -3.83
CA VAL A 175 -16.07 -24.28 -2.98
C VAL A 175 -16.16 -23.80 -1.52
N ASP A 176 -15.64 -24.57 -0.55
CA ASP A 176 -15.51 -24.18 0.86
C ASP A 176 -16.76 -23.60 1.57
N ARG A 177 -17.97 -23.87 1.05
CA ARG A 177 -19.25 -23.30 1.53
C ARG A 177 -19.58 -23.58 3.01
N SER A 178 -18.87 -24.49 3.66
CA SER A 178 -18.98 -24.86 5.07
C SER A 178 -17.93 -24.20 5.98
N ALA A 179 -16.99 -23.43 5.43
CA ALA A 179 -16.01 -22.70 6.22
C ALA A 179 -16.69 -21.61 7.07
N THR A 180 -16.12 -21.37 8.25
CA THR A 180 -16.70 -20.49 9.28
C THR A 180 -17.03 -19.08 8.78
N TYR A 181 -16.24 -18.52 7.87
CA TYR A 181 -16.51 -17.22 7.24
C TYR A 181 -17.84 -17.24 6.46
N TRP A 182 -17.97 -18.19 5.53
CA TRP A 182 -19.13 -18.32 4.66
C TRP A 182 -20.41 -18.64 5.41
N LEU A 183 -20.34 -19.42 6.50
CA LEU A 183 -21.49 -19.66 7.35
C LEU A 183 -21.98 -18.40 8.09
N ARG A 184 -21.07 -17.51 8.51
CA ARG A 184 -21.45 -16.23 9.13
C ARG A 184 -22.13 -15.30 8.13
N LEU A 185 -21.54 -15.19 6.93
CA LEU A 185 -22.09 -14.35 5.87
C LEU A 185 -23.45 -14.88 5.40
N ARG A 186 -23.60 -16.20 5.20
CA ARG A 186 -24.87 -16.85 4.85
C ARG A 186 -25.97 -16.56 5.87
N ALA A 187 -25.68 -16.68 7.16
CA ALA A 187 -26.68 -16.40 8.20
C ALA A 187 -27.12 -14.92 8.18
N PHE A 188 -26.18 -13.99 8.01
CA PHE A 188 -26.48 -12.56 7.80
C PHE A 188 -27.35 -12.33 6.55
N CYS A 189 -27.02 -12.97 5.42
CA CYS A 189 -27.75 -12.85 4.16
C CYS A 189 -29.17 -13.44 4.22
N GLN A 190 -29.33 -14.60 4.86
CA GLN A 190 -30.65 -15.19 5.14
C GLN A 190 -31.51 -14.26 6.01
N LEU A 191 -30.94 -13.69 7.08
CA LEU A 191 -31.64 -12.70 7.91
C LEU A 191 -31.99 -11.43 7.13
N LYS A 192 -31.08 -10.96 6.25
CA LYS A 192 -31.32 -9.83 5.35
C LYS A 192 -32.48 -10.10 4.39
N ALA A 193 -32.57 -11.31 3.85
CA ALA A 193 -33.65 -11.77 2.99
C ALA A 193 -34.97 -12.12 3.74
N GLY A 194 -35.04 -11.92 5.06
CA GLY A 194 -36.22 -12.23 5.87
C GLY A 194 -36.42 -13.72 6.19
N GLN A 195 -35.44 -14.57 5.88
CA GLN A 195 -35.47 -16.02 6.10
C GLN A 195 -35.02 -16.37 7.53
N THR A 196 -35.74 -15.87 8.54
CA THR A 196 -35.32 -15.93 9.96
C THR A 196 -35.02 -17.35 10.45
N ASP A 197 -35.85 -18.34 10.10
CA ASP A 197 -35.65 -19.73 10.53
C ASP A 197 -34.38 -20.36 9.93
N ALA A 198 -34.10 -20.07 8.66
CA ALA A 198 -32.88 -20.52 7.99
C ALA A 198 -31.64 -19.82 8.59
N ALA A 199 -31.73 -18.52 8.84
CA ALA A 199 -30.68 -17.74 9.48
C ALA A 199 -30.38 -18.25 10.90
N GLN A 200 -31.41 -18.61 11.66
CA GLN A 200 -31.30 -19.18 13.01
C GLN A 200 -30.61 -20.55 13.01
N LEU A 201 -30.92 -21.42 12.03
CA LEU A 201 -30.25 -22.72 11.88
C LEU A 201 -28.78 -22.56 11.47
N THR A 202 -28.49 -21.72 10.48
CA THR A 202 -27.11 -21.43 10.06
C THR A 202 -26.31 -20.78 11.20
N PHE A 203 -26.94 -19.88 11.98
CA PHE A 203 -26.33 -19.30 13.17
C PHE A 203 -25.97 -20.37 14.21
N GLN A 204 -26.87 -21.30 14.53
CA GLN A 204 -26.58 -22.41 15.44
C GLN A 204 -25.40 -23.27 14.95
N LEU A 205 -25.28 -23.53 13.65
CA LEU A 205 -24.14 -24.23 13.08
C LEU A 205 -22.82 -23.45 13.24
N VAL A 206 -22.82 -22.13 13.03
CA VAL A 206 -21.65 -21.28 13.31
C VAL A 206 -21.23 -21.41 14.78
N GLN A 207 -22.18 -21.32 15.71
CA GLN A 207 -21.93 -21.39 17.16
C GLN A 207 -21.37 -22.75 17.62
N GLN A 208 -21.62 -23.82 16.87
CA GLN A 208 -21.02 -25.14 17.11
C GLN A 208 -19.56 -25.22 16.61
N GLN A 209 -19.25 -24.56 15.48
CA GLN A 209 -17.89 -24.56 14.91
C GLN A 209 -16.94 -23.56 15.56
N THR A 210 -17.43 -22.42 16.06
CA THR A 210 -16.58 -21.31 16.52
C THR A 210 -17.17 -20.56 17.71
N LYS A 211 -16.30 -20.03 18.58
CA LYS A 211 -16.69 -19.21 19.74
C LYS A 211 -16.36 -17.74 19.50
N ASP A 212 -17.04 -17.14 18.54
CA ASP A 212 -16.94 -15.70 18.26
C ASP A 212 -18.03 -14.93 19.01
N ALA A 213 -17.67 -14.42 20.19
CA ALA A 213 -18.63 -13.74 21.08
C ALA A 213 -19.18 -12.43 20.50
N ASP A 214 -18.43 -11.74 19.63
CA ASP A 214 -18.88 -10.49 19.01
C ASP A 214 -19.91 -10.77 17.92
N TYR A 215 -19.62 -11.72 17.03
CA TYR A 215 -20.57 -12.19 16.03
C TYR A 215 -21.82 -12.78 16.70
N ALA A 216 -21.65 -13.63 17.73
CA ALA A 216 -22.75 -14.25 18.47
C ALA A 216 -23.71 -13.23 19.08
N ARG A 217 -23.16 -12.17 19.69
CA ARG A 217 -23.93 -11.07 20.28
C ARG A 217 -24.71 -10.30 19.22
N LEU A 218 -24.04 -9.86 18.14
CA LEU A 218 -24.69 -9.06 17.09
C LEU A 218 -25.74 -9.87 16.32
N MET A 219 -25.40 -11.08 15.87
CA MET A 219 -26.32 -11.93 15.12
C MET A 219 -27.49 -12.40 16.00
N GLY A 220 -27.22 -12.79 17.25
CA GLY A 220 -28.26 -13.18 18.21
C GLY A 220 -29.23 -12.03 18.52
N ALA A 221 -28.73 -10.81 18.68
CA ALA A 221 -29.57 -9.62 18.85
C ALA A 221 -30.42 -9.32 17.61
N ALA A 222 -29.84 -9.47 16.41
CA ALA A 222 -30.53 -9.24 15.15
C ALA A 222 -31.59 -10.31 14.82
N LEU A 223 -31.44 -11.53 15.35
CA LEU A 223 -32.43 -12.62 15.24
C LEU A 223 -33.54 -12.52 16.30
N ALA A 224 -33.19 -12.23 17.56
CA ALA A 224 -34.11 -12.27 18.69
C ALA A 224 -34.73 -10.90 19.06
N GLY A 225 -34.30 -9.81 18.42
CA GLY A 225 -34.76 -8.45 18.74
C GLY A 225 -34.29 -7.94 20.12
N THR A 226 -33.22 -8.52 20.67
CA THR A 226 -32.69 -8.14 22.00
C THR A 226 -31.67 -6.99 21.90
N PRO A 227 -31.38 -6.26 23.00
CA PRO A 227 -30.42 -5.16 22.98
C PRO A 227 -29.00 -5.61 22.53
N PRO A 228 -28.47 -5.10 21.40
CA PRO A 228 -27.22 -5.59 20.80
C PRO A 228 -25.94 -5.11 21.52
N GLY A 229 -26.01 -4.04 22.32
CA GLY A 229 -24.85 -3.37 22.89
C GLY A 229 -24.09 -2.52 21.85
N ALA A 230 -22.78 -2.35 22.05
CA ALA A 230 -21.95 -1.51 21.19
C ALA A 230 -21.69 -2.09 19.79
N ALA A 231 -21.46 -1.21 18.80
CA ALA A 231 -21.02 -1.59 17.46
C ALA A 231 -19.71 -2.41 17.50
N ASN A 232 -19.49 -3.26 16.50
CA ASN A 232 -18.25 -3.99 16.32
C ASN A 232 -17.73 -3.83 14.90
N LEU A 233 -16.49 -3.35 14.79
CA LEU A 233 -15.85 -2.98 13.52
C LEU A 233 -14.61 -3.83 13.23
N LYS A 234 -14.61 -5.11 13.63
CA LYS A 234 -13.46 -6.01 13.46
C LYS A 234 -13.35 -6.63 12.06
N ASN A 235 -14.47 -6.76 11.33
CA ASN A 235 -14.56 -7.33 9.98
C ASN A 235 -15.84 -6.83 9.27
N GLY A 236 -15.97 -7.08 7.97
CA GLY A 236 -17.11 -6.65 7.14
C GLY A 236 -18.46 -7.16 7.64
N VAL A 237 -18.56 -8.43 8.04
CA VAL A 237 -19.81 -9.03 8.56
C VAL A 237 -20.28 -8.35 9.84
N ASN A 238 -19.39 -8.12 10.80
CA ASN A 238 -19.72 -7.43 12.05
C ASN A 238 -20.08 -5.94 11.82
N TYR A 239 -19.45 -5.29 10.84
CA TYR A 239 -19.82 -3.94 10.42
C TYR A 239 -21.22 -3.88 9.79
N ALA A 240 -21.52 -4.79 8.87
CA ALA A 240 -22.84 -4.88 8.23
C ALA A 240 -23.96 -5.21 9.24
N LEU A 241 -23.70 -6.11 10.19
CA LEU A 241 -24.59 -6.34 11.34
C LEU A 241 -24.76 -5.08 12.20
N SER A 242 -23.68 -4.36 12.50
CA SER A 242 -23.74 -3.11 13.28
C SER A 242 -24.55 -2.02 12.55
N ARG A 243 -24.41 -1.90 11.23
CA ARG A 243 -25.25 -1.02 10.38
C ARG A 243 -26.72 -1.44 10.40
N ARG A 244 -27.02 -2.74 10.22
CA ARG A 244 -28.40 -3.28 10.25
C ARG A 244 -29.09 -3.05 11.60
N LEU A 245 -28.34 -3.12 12.69
CA LEU A 245 -28.80 -2.87 14.05
C LEU A 245 -28.87 -1.37 14.42
N SER A 246 -28.60 -0.46 13.46
CA SER A 246 -28.58 0.99 13.65
C SER A 246 -27.65 1.46 14.80
N LEU A 247 -26.51 0.78 14.97
CA LEU A 247 -25.53 1.11 16.01
C LEU A 247 -24.66 2.29 15.62
N ASP A 248 -24.22 3.06 16.62
CA ASP A 248 -23.27 4.15 16.41
C ASP A 248 -21.86 3.62 16.08
N VAL A 249 -21.61 3.49 14.77
CA VAL A 249 -20.32 3.11 14.19
C VAL A 249 -19.28 4.25 14.22
N GLN A 250 -19.68 5.49 14.55
CA GLN A 250 -18.81 6.66 14.67
C GLN A 250 -18.40 6.94 16.13
N SER A 251 -19.03 6.26 17.10
CA SER A 251 -18.66 6.35 18.52
C SER A 251 -17.16 6.09 18.74
N ALA A 252 -16.55 6.86 19.64
CA ALA A 252 -15.11 6.76 19.93
C ALA A 252 -14.67 5.31 20.29
N ALA A 253 -15.53 4.54 20.96
CA ALA A 253 -15.28 3.14 21.29
C ALA A 253 -15.30 2.21 20.05
N ALA A 254 -16.20 2.45 19.09
CA ALA A 254 -16.23 1.71 17.83
C ALA A 254 -14.98 2.05 16.99
N VAL A 255 -14.68 3.33 16.79
CA VAL A 255 -13.52 3.80 16.01
C VAL A 255 -12.19 3.31 16.61
N ALA A 256 -12.04 3.35 17.94
CA ALA A 256 -10.84 2.86 18.62
C ALA A 256 -10.61 1.34 18.48
N THR A 257 -11.67 0.56 18.24
CA THR A 257 -11.61 -0.90 18.08
C THR A 257 -11.78 -1.37 16.63
N ALA A 258 -11.87 -0.43 15.68
CA ALA A 258 -12.00 -0.72 14.26
C ALA A 258 -10.73 -1.37 13.69
N SER A 259 -10.93 -2.40 12.86
CA SER A 259 -9.85 -3.00 12.09
C SER A 259 -9.27 -1.97 11.11
N PRO A 260 -7.99 -2.11 10.70
CA PRO A 260 -7.38 -1.22 9.71
C PRO A 260 -8.18 -1.10 8.40
N ALA A 261 -8.91 -2.17 8.05
CA ALA A 261 -9.80 -2.23 6.89
C ALA A 261 -10.99 -1.25 6.98
N LEU A 262 -11.52 -1.02 8.18
CA LEU A 262 -12.73 -0.22 8.42
C LEU A 262 -12.44 1.21 8.84
N LYS A 263 -11.24 1.50 9.39
CA LYS A 263 -10.84 2.85 9.81
C LYS A 263 -11.14 3.96 8.78
N PRO A 264 -10.82 3.81 7.47
CA PRO A 264 -11.10 4.87 6.48
C PRO A 264 -12.60 5.16 6.27
N VAL A 265 -13.49 4.26 6.68
CA VAL A 265 -14.95 4.38 6.54
C VAL A 265 -15.60 4.98 7.81
N VAL A 266 -14.93 4.87 8.97
CA VAL A 266 -15.43 5.34 10.28
C VAL A 266 -14.61 6.49 10.89
N THR A 267 -13.65 7.03 10.16
CA THR A 267 -13.03 8.32 10.51
C THR A 267 -13.90 9.43 9.93
N PRO A 268 -14.44 10.35 10.75
CA PRO A 268 -15.20 11.50 10.23
C PRO A 268 -14.36 12.34 9.27
N PRO A 269 -14.98 12.99 8.26
CA PRO A 269 -14.30 14.01 7.48
C PRO A 269 -13.69 15.06 8.41
N GLN A 270 -12.43 15.44 8.17
CA GLN A 270 -11.78 16.49 8.95
C GLN A 270 -12.62 17.77 8.87
N ALA A 271 -12.88 18.39 10.03
CA ALA A 271 -13.68 19.61 10.10
C ALA A 271 -13.03 20.72 9.26
N PRO A 272 -13.80 21.53 8.51
CA PRO A 272 -13.26 22.63 7.73
C PRO A 272 -12.40 23.58 8.57
N THR A 273 -11.26 24.01 8.02
CA THR A 273 -10.28 24.89 8.66
C THR A 273 -10.77 26.32 8.94
N THR A 274 -12.05 26.59 8.72
CA THR A 274 -12.64 27.94 8.64
C THR A 274 -13.02 28.55 9.99
N ASP A 275 -12.94 27.80 11.09
CA ASP A 275 -13.40 28.28 12.41
C ASP A 275 -12.46 27.91 13.58
N ILE A 276 -11.14 27.99 13.36
CA ILE A 276 -10.12 27.94 14.44
C ILE A 276 -9.89 29.36 15.03
N GLY A 277 -10.77 30.31 14.71
CA GLY A 277 -10.68 31.69 15.15
C GLY A 277 -11.34 31.90 16.51
N HIS A 278 -10.56 31.81 17.58
CA HIS A 278 -10.51 32.83 18.64
C HIS A 278 -9.58 32.47 19.82
N ASP A 279 -9.25 31.18 20.03
CA ASP A 279 -8.28 30.76 21.06
C ASP A 279 -7.28 29.73 20.52
N LEU A 280 -6.28 30.21 19.78
CA LEU A 280 -5.14 29.41 19.32
C LEU A 280 -4.31 28.84 20.49
N THR A 281 -4.36 29.44 21.69
CA THR A 281 -3.58 29.01 22.86
C THR A 281 -4.16 27.74 23.47
N ALA A 282 -5.50 27.69 23.63
CA ALA A 282 -6.19 26.48 24.08
C ALA A 282 -6.10 25.35 23.05
N VAL A 283 -6.17 25.67 21.75
CA VAL A 283 -5.96 24.71 20.67
C VAL A 283 -4.55 24.11 20.73
N GLU A 284 -3.50 24.94 20.85
CA GLU A 284 -2.13 24.46 21.02
C GLU A 284 -1.99 23.57 22.27
N ALA A 285 -2.54 23.98 23.41
CA ALA A 285 -2.47 23.20 24.64
C ALA A 285 -3.15 21.81 24.50
N SER A 286 -4.28 21.74 23.78
CA SER A 286 -4.99 20.50 23.47
C SER A 286 -4.17 19.59 22.55
N ASP A 287 -3.63 20.14 21.46
CA ASP A 287 -2.77 19.41 20.52
C ASP A 287 -1.50 18.89 21.19
N LEU A 288 -0.83 19.69 22.03
CA LEU A 288 0.32 19.27 22.81
C LEU A 288 -0.02 18.15 23.79
N ALA A 289 -1.18 18.23 24.46
CA ALA A 289 -1.64 17.17 25.36
C ALA A 289 -1.89 15.86 24.60
N PHE A 290 -2.44 15.93 23.38
CA PHE A 290 -2.70 14.75 22.55
C PHE A 290 -1.41 14.14 21.97
N LEU A 291 -0.53 14.96 21.41
CA LEU A 291 0.78 14.55 20.88
C LEU A 291 1.66 13.90 21.97
N ARG A 292 1.66 14.45 23.19
CA ARG A 292 2.44 13.91 24.34
C ARG A 292 1.87 12.61 24.92
N GLN A 293 0.61 12.27 24.65
CA GLN A 293 0.03 10.98 25.04
C GLN A 293 0.48 9.83 24.12
N ALA A 294 1.01 10.11 22.94
CA ALA A 294 1.52 9.09 22.02
C ALA A 294 2.75 8.39 22.59
N LYS A 295 2.64 7.07 22.82
CA LYS A 295 3.73 6.22 23.37
C LYS A 295 4.53 5.47 22.29
N SER A 296 4.24 5.69 21.02
CA SER A 296 4.90 5.06 19.89
C SER A 296 4.80 5.95 18.65
N ALA A 297 5.71 5.76 17.68
CA ALA A 297 5.70 6.53 16.43
C ALA A 297 4.38 6.41 15.63
N PRO A 298 3.73 5.23 15.50
CA PRO A 298 2.43 5.15 14.86
C PRO A 298 1.34 5.97 15.58
N ALA A 299 1.30 5.95 16.91
CA ALA A 299 0.34 6.75 17.67
C ALA A 299 0.60 8.25 17.51
N PHE A 300 1.87 8.65 17.39
CA PHE A 300 2.26 10.04 17.15
C PHE A 300 1.86 10.53 15.75
N VAL A 301 2.05 9.71 14.72
CA VAL A 301 1.62 10.01 13.34
C VAL A 301 0.10 10.18 13.26
N GLU A 302 -0.67 9.31 13.91
CA GLU A 302 -2.14 9.44 13.94
C GLU A 302 -2.59 10.69 14.72
N ALA A 303 -1.95 11.00 15.86
CA ALA A 303 -2.23 12.22 16.61
C ALA A 303 -1.91 13.48 15.79
N ALA A 304 -0.75 13.51 15.14
CA ALA A 304 -0.33 14.62 14.28
C ALA A 304 -1.27 14.83 13.08
N ARG A 305 -1.82 13.76 12.49
CA ARG A 305 -2.82 13.85 11.41
C ARG A 305 -4.14 14.44 11.87
N ALA A 306 -4.60 14.12 13.08
CA ALA A 306 -5.81 14.72 13.64
C ALA A 306 -5.61 16.22 13.92
N SER A 307 -4.44 16.59 14.45
CA SER A 307 -4.04 17.99 14.72
C SER A 307 -3.52 18.75 13.49
N ALA A 308 -3.52 18.17 12.29
CA ALA A 308 -2.87 18.78 11.12
C ALA A 308 -3.44 20.16 10.76
N ALA A 309 -4.76 20.32 10.85
CA ALA A 309 -5.47 21.56 10.55
C ALA A 309 -5.10 22.71 11.50
N SER A 310 -5.03 22.42 12.80
CA SER A 310 -4.66 23.37 13.85
C SER A 310 -3.17 23.70 13.84
N ILE A 311 -2.30 22.69 13.66
CA ILE A 311 -0.85 22.88 13.47
C ILE A 311 -0.59 23.83 12.29
N ALA A 312 -1.27 23.62 11.15
CA ALA A 312 -1.13 24.50 9.99
C ALA A 312 -1.67 25.92 10.23
N ALA A 313 -2.68 26.09 11.09
CA ALA A 313 -3.17 27.41 11.50
C ALA A 313 -2.18 28.13 12.43
N LEU A 314 -1.64 27.42 13.43
CA LEU A 314 -0.60 27.91 14.34
C LEU A 314 0.68 28.32 13.58
N ALA A 315 1.12 27.48 12.64
CA ALA A 315 2.27 27.76 11.78
C ALA A 315 2.08 29.05 10.96
N ARG A 316 0.88 29.26 10.39
CA ARG A 316 0.52 30.48 9.65
C ARG A 316 0.37 31.72 10.54
N ALA A 317 -0.18 31.57 11.75
CA ALA A 317 -0.42 32.68 12.68
C ALA A 317 0.87 33.36 13.17
N GLY A 318 1.99 32.64 13.22
CA GLY A 318 3.31 33.22 13.49
C GLY A 318 3.60 33.59 14.94
N GLY A 319 2.67 33.32 15.86
CA GLY A 319 2.86 33.55 17.30
C GLY A 319 3.91 32.62 17.93
N PRO A 320 4.34 32.94 19.18
CA PRO A 320 5.18 32.05 19.96
C PRO A 320 4.45 30.73 20.26
N LEU A 321 5.17 29.61 20.18
CA LEU A 321 4.68 28.28 20.52
C LEU A 321 5.30 27.81 21.83
N GLN A 322 4.55 27.07 22.64
CA GLN A 322 4.99 26.45 23.90
C GLN A 322 6.02 25.34 23.66
N ASP A 323 5.90 24.60 22.56
CA ASP A 323 6.81 23.52 22.17
C ASP A 323 6.94 23.45 20.64
N PRO A 324 7.72 24.37 20.04
CA PRO A 324 7.82 24.50 18.59
C PRO A 324 8.51 23.30 17.94
N VAL A 325 9.37 22.57 18.66
CA VAL A 325 10.05 21.39 18.13
C VAL A 325 9.07 20.21 18.03
N LEU A 326 8.23 19.97 19.05
CA LEU A 326 7.19 18.96 18.95
C LEU A 326 6.17 19.29 17.85
N MET A 327 5.78 20.57 17.72
CA MET A 327 4.86 21.03 16.68
C MET A 327 5.45 20.89 15.26
N ALA A 328 6.70 21.26 15.03
CA ALA A 328 7.36 21.06 13.74
C ALA A 328 7.52 19.57 13.40
N ARG A 329 7.81 18.72 14.39
CA ARG A 329 7.85 17.25 14.20
C ARG A 329 6.47 16.67 13.87
N ALA A 330 5.41 17.18 14.50
CA ALA A 330 4.04 16.79 14.20
C ALA A 330 3.62 17.23 12.78
N ALA A 331 3.96 18.46 12.36
CA ALA A 331 3.76 18.91 10.99
C ALA A 331 4.43 17.96 9.96
N VAL A 332 5.69 17.58 10.16
CA VAL A 332 6.36 16.55 9.31
C VAL A 332 5.64 15.20 9.36
N ALA A 333 5.20 14.74 10.53
CA ALA A 333 4.48 13.47 10.68
C ALA A 333 3.10 13.46 10.00
N ALA A 334 2.43 14.61 9.92
CA ALA A 334 1.20 14.81 9.16
C ALA A 334 1.43 14.93 7.64
N GLY A 335 2.67 15.18 7.20
CA GLY A 335 3.05 15.42 5.81
C GLY A 335 3.11 16.91 5.41
N ASP A 336 2.87 17.83 6.36
CA ASP A 336 2.95 19.27 6.15
C ASP A 336 4.38 19.79 6.40
N VAL A 337 5.20 19.66 5.36
CA VAL A 337 6.59 20.13 5.37
C VAL A 337 6.68 21.66 5.36
N GLU A 338 5.69 22.36 4.82
CA GLU A 338 5.65 23.82 4.75
C GLU A 338 5.47 24.42 6.14
N SER A 339 4.49 23.95 6.92
CA SER A 339 4.31 24.35 8.31
C SER A 339 5.52 23.98 9.18
N ALA A 340 6.14 22.82 8.96
CA ALA A 340 7.36 22.43 9.66
C ALA A 340 8.53 23.40 9.39
N GLN A 341 8.72 23.80 8.14
CA GLN A 341 9.73 24.80 7.74
C GLN A 341 9.40 26.18 8.31
N ALA A 342 8.14 26.61 8.26
CA ALA A 342 7.69 27.89 8.81
C ALA A 342 7.97 27.98 10.32
N ILE A 343 7.66 26.93 11.09
CA ILE A 343 7.97 26.85 12.52
C ILE A 343 9.49 26.85 12.74
N ARG A 344 10.23 25.97 12.05
CA ARG A 344 11.68 25.83 12.21
C ARG A 344 12.45 27.12 11.88
N SER A 345 11.98 27.92 10.93
CA SER A 345 12.61 29.17 10.50
C SER A 345 12.65 30.25 11.60
N ARG A 346 11.75 30.16 12.59
CA ARG A 346 11.65 31.09 13.73
C ARG A 346 12.53 30.68 14.91
N LEU A 347 13.14 29.49 14.86
CA LEU A 347 14.00 28.93 15.89
C LEU A 347 15.45 29.38 15.69
N THR A 348 15.69 30.68 15.86
CA THR A 348 16.98 31.36 15.67
C THR A 348 17.73 31.64 16.97
N GLN A 349 17.19 31.23 18.12
CA GLN A 349 17.81 31.41 19.44
C GLN A 349 18.61 30.16 19.83
N ASP A 350 19.78 30.36 20.44
CA ASP A 350 20.69 29.27 20.87
C ASP A 350 20.09 28.38 21.97
N ALA A 351 19.12 28.89 22.73
CA ALA A 351 18.41 28.18 23.77
C ALA A 351 16.91 28.13 23.45
N ILE A 352 16.40 26.93 23.14
CA ILE A 352 14.98 26.67 22.91
C ILE A 352 14.45 25.87 24.09
N PRO A 353 13.37 26.32 24.77
CA PRO A 353 12.78 25.59 25.88
C PRO A 353 12.46 24.13 25.49
N GLY A 354 13.03 23.18 26.24
CA GLY A 354 12.76 21.75 26.06
C GLY A 354 13.48 21.04 24.89
N ALA A 355 14.35 21.72 24.14
CA ALA A 355 15.06 21.11 23.00
C ALA A 355 16.58 21.29 23.06
N THR A 356 17.33 20.24 22.76
CA THR A 356 18.79 20.27 22.67
C THR A 356 19.26 20.60 21.24
N ALA A 357 20.55 20.95 21.11
CA ALA A 357 21.20 21.08 19.81
C ALA A 357 21.23 19.79 18.97
N THR A 358 20.94 18.62 19.58
CA THR A 358 20.74 17.35 18.88
C THR A 358 19.32 17.20 18.38
N ASP A 359 18.31 17.60 19.17
CA ASP A 359 16.90 17.59 18.75
C ASP A 359 16.66 18.49 17.53
N LEU A 360 17.33 19.65 17.49
CA LEU A 360 17.31 20.54 16.32
C LEU A 360 17.94 19.89 15.08
N ALA A 361 19.10 19.25 15.21
CA ALA A 361 19.74 18.57 14.09
C ALA A 361 18.89 17.40 13.56
N ILE A 362 18.16 16.70 14.45
CA ILE A 362 17.20 15.66 14.07
C ILE A 362 15.95 16.26 13.40
N LEU A 363 15.47 17.43 13.84
CA LEU A 363 14.38 18.16 13.19
C LEU A 363 14.78 18.66 11.78
N ASP A 364 16.00 19.17 11.63
CA ASP A 364 16.53 19.60 10.32
C ASP A 364 16.66 18.39 9.37
N ALA A 365 17.08 17.23 9.88
CA ALA A 365 17.11 15.99 9.11
C ALA A 365 15.70 15.46 8.76
N LEU A 366 14.71 15.62 9.65
CA LEU A 366 13.31 15.29 9.37
C LEU A 366 12.75 16.15 8.24
N ILE A 367 12.98 17.46 8.28
CA ILE A 367 12.54 18.41 7.25
C ILE A 367 13.27 18.17 5.92
N GLY A 368 14.59 17.91 5.96
CA GLY A 368 15.37 17.51 4.78
C GLY A 368 14.83 16.24 4.13
N ALA A 369 14.71 15.16 4.92
CA ALA A 369 14.18 13.88 4.45
C ALA A 369 12.76 13.99 3.88
N ALA A 370 11.87 14.75 4.53
CA ALA A 370 10.49 14.95 4.06
C ALA A 370 10.40 15.81 2.79
N SER A 371 11.21 16.89 2.69
CA SER A 371 11.31 17.73 1.48
C SER A 371 12.04 17.04 0.32
N GLY A 372 12.64 15.87 0.54
CA GLY A 372 13.39 15.12 -0.47
C GLY A 372 14.74 15.71 -0.82
N LYS A 373 15.32 16.53 0.06
CA LYS A 373 16.67 17.08 -0.05
C LYS A 373 17.55 16.48 1.04
N VAL A 374 18.63 15.80 0.66
CA VAL A 374 19.69 15.47 1.61
C VAL A 374 20.65 16.64 1.67
N ASP A 375 20.56 17.43 2.74
CA ASP A 375 21.52 18.49 3.01
C ASP A 375 22.77 17.89 3.65
N ASN A 376 23.92 18.06 2.97
CA ASN A 376 25.21 17.58 3.46
C ASN A 376 25.65 18.30 4.74
N GLN A 377 25.27 19.55 4.97
CA GLN A 377 25.60 20.29 6.20
C GLN A 377 24.85 19.71 7.40
N VAL A 378 23.56 19.40 7.23
CA VAL A 378 22.74 18.72 8.25
C VAL A 378 23.29 17.32 8.53
N LEU A 379 23.72 16.61 7.49
CA LEU A 379 24.33 15.29 7.63
C LEU A 379 25.66 15.34 8.42
N SER A 380 26.60 16.21 8.05
CA SER A 380 27.85 16.40 8.81
C SER A 380 27.57 16.83 10.25
N ALA A 381 26.66 17.78 10.47
CA ALA A 381 26.29 18.24 11.81
C ALA A 381 25.72 17.12 12.71
N LEU A 382 24.98 16.16 12.15
CA LEU A 382 24.55 14.95 12.85
C LEU A 382 25.72 13.98 13.10
N ILE A 383 26.66 13.86 12.18
CA ILE A 383 27.82 12.96 12.31
C ILE A 383 28.76 13.45 13.42
N ASP A 384 29.08 14.74 13.48
CA ASP A 384 29.86 15.34 14.57
C ASP A 384 29.21 15.08 15.95
N ARG A 385 27.89 15.27 16.05
CA ARG A 385 27.10 14.98 17.26
C ARG A 385 27.05 13.48 17.59
N GLY A 386 27.07 12.62 16.58
CA GLY A 386 27.13 11.17 16.72
C GLY A 386 28.51 10.70 17.21
N ALA A 387 29.58 11.37 16.80
CA ALA A 387 30.96 11.04 17.19
C ALA A 387 31.29 11.43 18.64
N THR A 388 30.68 12.50 19.18
CA THR A 388 30.96 12.98 20.55
C THR A 388 30.33 12.14 21.66
N ALA A 389 29.30 11.34 21.39
CA ALA A 389 28.58 10.56 22.40
C ALA A 389 28.19 9.16 21.91
N ALA A 390 28.66 8.14 22.62
CA ALA A 390 28.32 6.74 22.35
C ALA A 390 26.80 6.49 22.44
N LYS A 391 26.25 5.79 21.45
CA LYS A 391 24.80 5.50 21.34
C LYS A 391 23.90 6.74 21.28
N SER A 392 24.44 7.88 20.86
CA SER A 392 23.67 9.09 20.60
C SER A 392 22.60 8.84 19.52
N PRO A 393 21.36 9.34 19.67
CA PRO A 393 20.35 9.25 18.62
C PRO A 393 20.79 9.96 17.32
N ALA A 394 21.77 10.87 17.39
CA ALA A 394 22.41 11.47 16.22
C ALA A 394 23.10 10.43 15.31
N GLN A 395 23.65 9.34 15.86
CA GLN A 395 24.26 8.26 15.05
C GLN A 395 23.21 7.58 14.17
N ALA A 396 22.06 7.22 14.76
CA ALA A 396 20.93 6.64 14.04
C ALA A 396 20.32 7.62 13.03
N ALA A 397 20.18 8.89 13.41
CA ALA A 397 19.68 9.93 12.53
C ALA A 397 20.58 10.17 11.31
N ALA A 398 21.90 10.23 11.52
CA ALA A 398 22.88 10.37 10.44
C ALA A 398 22.81 9.20 9.45
N VAL A 399 22.74 7.95 9.93
CA VAL A 399 22.69 6.77 9.06
C VAL A 399 21.36 6.67 8.31
N LEU A 400 20.24 7.04 8.95
CA LEU A 400 18.94 7.14 8.30
C LEU A 400 18.96 8.22 7.20
N LEU A 401 19.46 9.42 7.46
CA LEU A 401 19.55 10.49 6.46
C LEU A 401 20.49 10.09 5.29
N ALA A 402 21.66 9.52 5.59
CA ALA A 402 22.63 9.01 4.61
C ALA A 402 22.13 7.78 3.79
N SER A 403 20.97 7.23 4.10
CA SER A 403 20.33 6.20 3.26
C SER A 403 19.63 6.79 2.03
N LEU A 404 19.18 8.05 2.12
CA LEU A 404 18.54 8.80 1.02
C LEU A 404 19.54 9.35 0.00
N GLY A 405 20.83 9.40 0.34
CA GLY A 405 21.90 10.00 -0.45
C GLY A 405 22.82 10.85 0.42
N GLY A 406 23.43 11.87 -0.18
CA GLY A 406 24.42 12.73 0.47
C GLY A 406 25.87 12.28 0.23
N THR A 407 26.79 13.22 0.38
CA THR A 407 28.24 13.01 0.22
C THR A 407 28.97 13.36 1.51
N MET A 408 29.98 12.56 1.84
CA MET A 408 30.81 12.73 3.03
C MET A 408 32.28 12.83 2.61
N ASP A 409 33.04 13.73 3.22
CA ASP A 409 34.50 13.82 3.09
C ASP A 409 35.21 12.61 3.74
N ALA A 410 36.55 12.64 3.86
CA ALA A 410 37.32 11.53 4.42
C ALA A 410 37.18 11.39 5.96
N ASP A 411 37.09 12.50 6.68
CA ASP A 411 37.07 12.50 8.14
C ASP A 411 35.65 12.17 8.63
N THR A 412 34.63 12.78 8.01
CA THR A 412 33.21 12.44 8.19
C THR A 412 32.94 10.95 7.95
N ARG A 413 33.53 10.34 6.91
CA ARG A 413 33.41 8.88 6.68
C ARG A 413 34.09 8.04 7.77
N THR A 414 35.20 8.52 8.31
CA THR A 414 35.94 7.82 9.38
C THR A 414 35.14 7.82 10.68
N GLN A 415 34.53 8.95 11.03
CA GLN A 415 33.61 9.06 12.17
C GLN A 415 32.36 8.18 11.97
N PHE A 416 31.71 8.28 10.82
CA PHE A 416 30.48 7.53 10.48
C PHE A 416 30.67 6.02 10.53
N ALA A 417 31.87 5.51 10.16
CA ALA A 417 32.19 4.09 10.22
C ALA A 417 32.25 3.51 11.64
N ALA A 418 32.34 4.36 12.69
CA ALA A 418 32.40 3.95 14.09
C ALA A 418 31.03 3.92 14.80
N PHE A 419 29.92 4.20 14.09
CA PHE A 419 28.60 4.31 14.71
C PHE A 419 27.98 2.96 15.08
N ASP A 420 27.39 2.89 16.28
CA ASP A 420 26.68 1.72 16.80
C ASP A 420 25.16 1.95 16.72
N LEU A 421 24.52 1.20 15.82
CA LEU A 421 23.06 1.22 15.63
C LEU A 421 22.35 0.07 16.36
N GLY A 422 23.07 -0.66 17.20
CA GLY A 422 22.61 -1.92 17.75
C GLY A 422 22.57 -3.05 16.72
N ARG A 423 22.05 -4.20 17.16
CA ARG A 423 21.99 -5.43 16.35
C ARG A 423 20.80 -5.39 15.39
N PRO A 424 20.98 -5.55 14.06
CA PRO A 424 19.87 -5.71 13.13
C PRO A 424 19.10 -7.01 13.40
N ALA A 425 17.79 -6.98 13.15
CA ALA A 425 16.90 -8.13 13.33
C ALA A 425 16.66 -8.88 12.00
N ALA A 426 16.83 -8.21 10.86
CA ALA A 426 16.63 -8.81 9.55
C ALA A 426 17.67 -9.92 9.23
N SER A 427 17.22 -10.98 8.56
CA SER A 427 18.13 -12.02 8.05
C SER A 427 19.13 -11.44 7.05
N ALA A 428 20.43 -11.68 7.26
CA ALA A 428 21.49 -11.19 6.39
C ALA A 428 21.29 -11.59 4.91
N ALA A 429 20.79 -12.80 4.64
CA ALA A 429 20.49 -13.25 3.29
C ALA A 429 19.34 -12.45 2.64
N ARG A 430 18.30 -12.11 3.41
CA ARG A 430 17.17 -11.28 2.91
C ARG A 430 17.62 -9.84 2.67
N VAL A 431 18.51 -9.32 3.51
CA VAL A 431 19.12 -7.99 3.34
C VAL A 431 20.02 -7.95 2.11
N GLN A 432 20.83 -8.98 1.86
CA GLN A 432 21.64 -9.09 0.64
C GLN A 432 20.75 -9.04 -0.62
N LEU A 433 19.70 -9.88 -0.69
CA LEU A 433 18.75 -9.86 -1.80
C LEU A 433 18.08 -8.49 -1.99
N LEU A 434 17.79 -7.77 -0.90
CA LEU A 434 17.20 -6.44 -0.94
C LEU A 434 18.17 -5.39 -1.51
N GLU A 435 19.44 -5.43 -1.10
CA GLU A 435 20.48 -4.56 -1.63
C GLU A 435 20.79 -4.86 -3.12
N ASP A 436 20.74 -6.13 -3.51
CA ASP A 436 20.89 -6.58 -4.91
C ASP A 436 19.68 -6.16 -5.76
N ALA A 437 18.45 -6.34 -5.28
CA ALA A 437 17.23 -5.87 -5.95
C ALA A 437 17.23 -4.35 -6.14
N GLY A 438 17.64 -3.60 -5.11
CA GLY A 438 17.81 -2.15 -5.20
C GLY A 438 18.86 -1.73 -6.22
N SER A 439 20.01 -2.40 -6.23
CA SER A 439 21.12 -2.10 -7.16
C SER A 439 20.80 -2.49 -8.62
N ALA A 440 20.03 -3.56 -8.81
CA ALA A 440 19.52 -4.01 -10.11
C ALA A 440 18.25 -3.26 -10.58
N LYS A 441 17.74 -2.28 -9.82
CA LYS A 441 16.51 -1.51 -10.10
C LYS A 441 15.22 -2.34 -10.20
N ARG A 442 15.17 -3.48 -9.51
CA ARG A 442 14.02 -4.39 -9.48
C ARG A 442 12.99 -3.91 -8.44
N LYS A 443 12.18 -2.91 -8.85
CA LYS A 443 11.27 -2.14 -7.97
C LYS A 443 10.38 -3.01 -7.09
N GLY A 444 9.64 -3.93 -7.71
CA GLY A 444 8.68 -4.81 -7.02
C GLY A 444 9.36 -5.77 -6.06
N GLU A 445 10.52 -6.32 -6.43
CA GLU A 445 11.28 -7.20 -5.54
C GLU A 445 11.86 -6.46 -4.33
N ALA A 446 12.45 -5.27 -4.54
CA ALA A 446 12.93 -4.43 -3.45
C ALA A 446 11.79 -4.03 -2.50
N ALA A 447 10.61 -3.71 -3.04
CA ALA A 447 9.42 -3.43 -2.24
C ALA A 447 8.94 -4.66 -1.44
N LEU A 448 8.82 -5.84 -2.06
CA LEU A 448 8.41 -7.07 -1.38
C LEU A 448 9.39 -7.43 -0.25
N LEU A 449 10.70 -7.38 -0.50
CA LEU A 449 11.72 -7.69 0.51
C LEU A 449 11.71 -6.68 1.67
N ALA A 450 11.51 -5.39 1.39
CA ALA A 450 11.32 -4.36 2.41
C ALA A 450 10.08 -4.63 3.27
N LEU A 451 8.96 -4.97 2.65
CA LEU A 451 7.70 -5.33 3.33
C LEU A 451 7.83 -6.61 4.16
N SER A 452 8.56 -7.62 3.66
CA SER A 452 8.86 -8.85 4.39
C SER A 452 9.64 -8.60 5.68
N ILE A 453 10.66 -7.72 5.65
CA ILE A 453 11.38 -7.31 6.86
C ILE A 453 10.47 -6.52 7.81
N ALA A 454 9.61 -5.65 7.29
CA ALA A 454 8.68 -4.87 8.12
C ALA A 454 7.57 -5.72 8.76
N LEU A 455 7.08 -6.77 8.10
CA LEU A 455 6.12 -7.74 8.66
C LEU A 455 6.70 -8.49 9.86
N ASP A 456 7.99 -8.82 9.83
CA ASP A 456 8.68 -9.47 10.95
C ASP A 456 8.85 -8.50 12.15
N ALA A 457 8.97 -7.19 11.89
CA ALA A 457 9.09 -6.15 12.92
C ALA A 457 7.74 -5.60 13.45
N GLY A 458 6.66 -5.72 12.68
CA GLY A 458 5.30 -5.33 13.07
C GLY A 458 5.06 -3.82 13.17
N ALA A 459 4.14 -3.42 14.07
CA ALA A 459 3.58 -2.07 14.14
C ALA A 459 4.61 -0.94 14.33
N ASN A 460 5.73 -1.21 15.00
CA ASN A 460 6.79 -0.22 15.25
C ASN A 460 7.77 -0.12 14.07
N GLY A 461 7.70 -1.06 13.12
CA GLY A 461 8.63 -1.22 12.00
C GLY A 461 10.06 -1.62 12.43
N PRO A 462 10.98 -1.77 11.46
CA PRO A 462 12.32 -2.28 11.73
C PRO A 462 13.17 -1.33 12.59
N ALA A 463 14.26 -1.87 13.16
CA ALA A 463 15.26 -1.09 13.88
C ALA A 463 15.99 -0.09 12.95
N PRO A 464 16.65 0.98 13.46
CA PRO A 464 17.30 2.00 12.63
C PRO A 464 18.28 1.44 11.60
N ALA A 465 19.07 0.42 11.97
CA ALA A 465 19.99 -0.27 11.06
C ALA A 465 19.27 -0.90 9.86
N ASP A 466 18.18 -1.63 10.10
CA ASP A 466 17.40 -2.29 9.05
C ASP A 466 16.62 -1.26 8.21
N ARG A 467 16.05 -0.22 8.84
CA ARG A 467 15.39 0.91 8.15
C ARG A 467 16.32 1.61 7.16
N ALA A 468 17.56 1.89 7.56
CA ALA A 468 18.53 2.55 6.68
C ALA A 468 18.92 1.69 5.48
N ARG A 469 19.06 0.37 5.64
CA ARG A 469 19.32 -0.55 4.51
C ARG A 469 18.11 -0.62 3.56
N ILE A 470 16.91 -0.72 4.12
CA ILE A 470 15.65 -0.69 3.35
C ILE A 470 15.52 0.60 2.56
N ALA A 471 15.64 1.77 3.21
CA ALA A 471 15.48 3.05 2.55
C ALA A 471 16.52 3.25 1.42
N ARG A 472 17.77 2.84 1.64
CA ARG A 472 18.82 2.85 0.60
C ARG A 472 18.46 1.94 -0.58
N ALA A 473 17.95 0.74 -0.34
CA ALA A 473 17.55 -0.19 -1.38
C ALA A 473 16.35 0.32 -2.19
N LEU A 474 15.30 0.82 -1.52
CA LEU A 474 14.12 1.43 -2.16
C LEU A 474 14.53 2.65 -3.01
N ASN A 475 15.39 3.52 -2.48
CA ASN A 475 15.88 4.69 -3.19
C ASN A 475 16.65 4.30 -4.47
N ARG A 476 17.59 3.34 -4.37
CA ARG A 476 18.31 2.78 -5.53
C ARG A 476 17.40 2.11 -6.55
N ALA A 477 16.35 1.44 -6.08
CA ALA A 477 15.36 0.80 -6.95
C ALA A 477 14.58 1.80 -7.82
N GLY A 478 14.51 3.08 -7.42
CA GLY A 478 13.65 4.08 -8.03
C GLY A 478 12.32 4.28 -7.29
N LEU A 479 12.28 3.99 -5.98
CA LEU A 479 11.16 4.26 -5.07
C LEU A 479 11.54 5.34 -4.02
N PRO A 480 11.94 6.57 -4.44
CA PRO A 480 12.46 7.59 -3.53
C PRO A 480 11.39 8.14 -2.58
N VAL A 481 10.11 8.14 -2.98
CA VAL A 481 8.99 8.56 -2.13
C VAL A 481 8.89 7.65 -0.90
N ASP A 482 8.98 6.33 -1.10
CA ASP A 482 8.87 5.33 -0.03
C ASP A 482 10.12 5.30 0.84
N ALA A 483 11.31 5.44 0.23
CA ALA A 483 12.55 5.59 0.96
C ALA A 483 12.51 6.77 1.95
N ARG A 484 12.01 7.94 1.51
CA ARG A 484 11.81 9.11 2.37
C ARG A 484 10.82 8.83 3.50
N ALA A 485 9.69 8.18 3.21
CA ALA A 485 8.71 7.83 4.23
C ALA A 485 9.30 6.90 5.33
N VAL A 486 10.09 5.89 4.94
CA VAL A 486 10.77 4.98 5.87
C VAL A 486 11.78 5.72 6.75
N VAL A 487 12.50 6.70 6.19
CA VAL A 487 13.47 7.54 6.92
C VAL A 487 12.80 8.54 7.86
N VAL A 488 11.75 9.25 7.40
CA VAL A 488 10.97 10.17 8.24
C VAL A 488 10.38 9.42 9.43
N GLU A 489 9.74 8.27 9.21
CA GLU A 489 9.22 7.46 10.32
C GLU A 489 10.33 6.93 11.22
N GLY A 490 11.48 6.55 10.65
CA GLY A 490 12.68 6.14 11.40
C GLY A 490 13.18 7.26 12.32
N LEU A 491 13.32 8.49 11.81
CA LEU A 491 13.73 9.66 12.57
C LEU A 491 12.71 10.04 13.66
N LEU A 492 11.41 9.98 13.36
CA LEU A 492 10.35 10.17 14.35
C LEU A 492 10.41 9.10 15.46
N SER A 493 10.77 7.87 15.12
CA SER A 493 10.87 6.75 16.07
C SER A 493 12.00 6.88 17.09
N LEU A 494 13.03 7.71 16.82
CA LEU A 494 14.18 7.87 17.72
C LEU A 494 13.80 8.44 19.10
N ALA A 495 12.72 9.21 19.20
CA ALA A 495 12.20 9.71 20.49
C ALA A 495 11.49 8.63 21.34
N TYR A 496 11.26 7.44 20.77
CA TYR A 496 10.65 6.29 21.43
C TYR A 496 11.63 5.12 21.62
N ALA A 497 12.85 5.23 21.10
CA ALA A 497 13.93 4.30 21.38
C ALA A 497 14.44 4.54 22.81
N LYS A 498 14.41 3.48 23.64
CA LYS A 498 14.96 3.44 25.00
C LYS A 498 16.14 2.48 25.06
#